data_AF-A0A968MTG9-F1
#
_entry.id   AF-A0A968MTG9-F1
#
_cell.length_a   1.000
_cell.length_b   1.000
_cell.length_c   1.000
_cell.angle_alpha   90.00
_cell.angle_beta   90.00
_cell.angle_gamma   90.00
#
_symmetry.space_group_name_H-M   'P 1'
#
loop_
_entity.id
_entity.type
_entity.pdbx_description
1 polymer ?
#
loop_
_entity_poly.entity_id
_entity_poly.type
_entity_poly.pdbx_seq_one_letter_code
_entity_poly.pdbx_strand_id
1 'polypeptide(L)'
;MPELENSLNVYSQNVNLNNQQVSLIVAPTKSNTIGMYIYDQLTGKNLLTKFIGDRYPIEPAAVKQDSEGSVILLARIFESGKYPRISLIKFDKSEFKW
;
A
#
# COMPACT_ATOMS: atom_id res chain seq x y z
N MET A 1 6.46 -13.96 3.09
CA MET A 1 5.55 -12.88 3.52
C MET A 1 6.25 -12.13 4.64
N PRO A 2 6.71 -10.89 4.40
CA PRO A 2 7.29 -10.03 5.43
C PRO A 2 6.35 -9.86 6.63
N GLU A 3 6.92 -9.83 7.83
CA GLU A 3 6.18 -9.59 9.07
C GLU A 3 5.83 -8.10 9.20
N LEU A 4 4.62 -7.79 9.66
CA LEU A 4 4.21 -6.40 9.94
C LEU A 4 5.04 -5.81 11.08
N GLU A 5 5.37 -4.53 10.95
CA GLU A 5 5.94 -3.78 12.06
C GLU A 5 4.84 -3.37 13.03
N ASN A 6 5.14 -3.36 14.33
CA ASN A 6 4.25 -2.78 15.34
C ASN A 6 4.32 -1.25 15.28
N SER A 7 3.75 -0.67 14.23
CA SER A 7 3.81 0.75 13.90
C SER A 7 2.43 1.40 13.94
N LEU A 8 2.39 2.68 14.29
CA LEU A 8 1.17 3.50 14.15
C LEU A 8 0.92 3.93 12.70
N ASN A 9 1.88 3.73 11.79
CA ASN A 9 1.81 4.15 10.39
C ASN A 9 1.02 3.15 9.54
N VAL A 10 -0.19 2.82 9.96
CA VAL A 10 -1.12 1.97 9.19
C VAL A 10 -2.18 2.88 8.59
N TYR A 11 -2.35 2.81 7.27
CA TYR A 11 -3.35 3.60 6.56
C TYR A 11 -4.33 2.67 5.88
N SER A 12 -5.61 2.98 6.04
CA SER A 12 -6.69 2.25 5.39
C SER A 12 -7.58 3.18 4.57
N GLN A 13 -8.11 2.66 3.47
CA GLN A 13 -9.08 3.34 2.66
C GLN A 13 -10.03 2.35 2.00
N ASN A 14 -11.32 2.65 2.02
CA ASN A 14 -12.29 1.95 1.19
C ASN A 14 -12.22 2.52 -0.23
N VAL A 15 -12.00 1.65 -1.20
CA VAL A 15 -11.83 2.02 -2.62
C VAL A 15 -12.68 1.09 -3.48
N ASN A 16 -13.01 1.54 -4.69
CA ASN A 16 -13.71 0.70 -5.67
C ASN A 16 -12.72 0.22 -6.72
N LEU A 17 -12.39 -1.07 -6.70
CA LEU A 17 -11.48 -1.71 -7.65
C LEU A 17 -12.21 -2.88 -8.30
N ASN A 18 -12.07 -3.03 -9.62
CA ASN A 18 -12.75 -4.08 -10.40
C ASN A 18 -14.27 -4.13 -10.17
N ASN A 19 -14.91 -2.96 -10.05
CA ASN A 19 -16.34 -2.80 -9.73
C ASN A 19 -16.77 -3.45 -8.40
N GLN A 20 -15.82 -3.64 -7.48
CA GLN A 20 -16.01 -4.23 -6.16
C GLN A 20 -15.53 -3.25 -5.09
N GLN A 21 -16.30 -3.09 -4.01
CA GLN A 21 -15.83 -2.30 -2.86
C GLN A 21 -14.84 -3.14 -2.06
N VAL A 22 -13.66 -2.56 -1.85
CA VAL A 22 -12.56 -3.24 -1.17
C VAL A 22 -11.95 -2.35 -0.10
N SER A 23 -11.49 -2.97 0.98
CA SER A 23 -10.68 -2.35 2.01
C SER A 23 -9.21 -2.47 1.61
N LEU A 24 -8.59 -1.34 1.29
CA LEU A 24 -7.16 -1.23 1.04
C LEU A 24 -6.46 -0.84 2.33
N ILE A 25 -5.44 -1.62 2.72
CA ILE A 25 -4.62 -1.37 3.90
C ILE A 25 -3.15 -1.33 3.48
N VAL A 26 -2.43 -0.29 3.89
CA VAL A 26 -0.98 -0.19 3.71
C VAL A 26 -0.30 -0.03 5.08
N ALA A 27 0.74 -0.82 5.31
CA ALA A 27 1.45 -0.85 6.58
C ALA A 27 2.95 -1.11 6.36
N PRO A 28 3.83 -0.55 7.21
CA PRO A 28 5.24 -0.91 7.19
C PRO A 28 5.44 -2.35 7.68
N THR A 29 6.50 -2.96 7.18
CA THR A 29 6.95 -4.31 7.53
C THR A 29 8.31 -4.23 8.19
N LYS A 30 8.65 -5.23 9.01
CA LYS A 30 9.98 -5.34 9.63
C LYS A 30 11.12 -5.49 8.62
N SER A 31 10.80 -5.81 7.36
CA SER A 31 11.76 -5.93 6.27
C SER A 31 11.99 -4.62 5.51
N ASN A 32 11.59 -3.47 6.07
CA ASN A 32 11.73 -2.16 5.44
C ASN A 32 10.95 -2.00 4.12
N THR A 33 9.89 -2.78 3.96
CA THR A 33 8.95 -2.72 2.82
C THR A 33 7.58 -2.24 3.29
N ILE A 34 6.73 -1.80 2.37
CA ILE A 34 5.31 -1.56 2.64
C ILE A 34 4.52 -2.79 2.20
N GLY A 35 3.76 -3.37 3.11
CA GLY A 35 2.73 -4.35 2.79
C GLY A 35 1.45 -3.64 2.38
N MET A 36 0.95 -3.95 1.20
CA MET A 36 -0.35 -3.53 0.68
C MET A 36 -1.28 -4.73 0.66
N TYR A 37 -2.40 -4.63 1.36
CA TYR A 37 -3.38 -5.69 1.51
C TYR A 37 -4.73 -5.20 1.03
N ILE A 38 -5.39 -5.98 0.19
CA ILE A 38 -6.71 -5.67 -0.37
C ILE A 38 -7.66 -6.77 0.07
N TYR A 39 -8.73 -6.37 0.71
CA TYR A 39 -9.77 -7.27 1.19
C TYR A 39 -11.11 -6.91 0.58
N ASP A 40 -11.89 -7.92 0.23
CA ASP A 40 -13.30 -7.71 -0.08
C ASP A 40 -14.02 -7.20 1.17
N GLN A 41 -14.81 -6.13 1.01
CA GLN A 41 -15.43 -5.47 2.16
C GLN A 41 -16.59 -6.28 2.76
N LEU A 42 -17.25 -7.14 1.98
CA LEU A 42 -18.41 -7.91 2.42
C LEU A 42 -18.02 -9.20 3.14
N THR A 43 -17.05 -9.91 2.59
CA THR A 43 -16.62 -11.24 3.03
C THR A 43 -15.37 -11.21 3.90
N GLY A 44 -14.63 -10.10 3.90
CA GLY A 44 -13.33 -10.00 4.55
C GLY A 44 -12.24 -10.86 3.91
N LYS A 45 -12.50 -11.45 2.74
CA LYS A 45 -11.52 -12.29 2.03
C LYS A 45 -10.38 -11.43 1.51
N ASN A 46 -9.13 -11.87 1.73
CA ASN A 46 -7.97 -11.25 1.08
C ASN A 46 -8.03 -11.53 -0.43
N LEU A 47 -8.09 -10.46 -1.23
CA LEU A 47 -8.12 -10.51 -2.68
C LEU A 47 -6.70 -10.42 -3.25
N LEU A 48 -5.88 -9.54 -2.67
CA LEU A 48 -4.52 -9.31 -3.13
C LEU A 48 -3.62 -8.89 -1.97
N THR A 49 -2.36 -9.31 -2.03
CA THR A 49 -1.28 -8.81 -1.17
C THR A 49 -0.08 -8.47 -2.04
N LYS A 50 0.47 -7.26 -1.89
CA LYS A 50 1.65 -6.77 -2.62
C LYS A 50 2.64 -6.18 -1.63
N PHE A 51 3.93 -6.36 -1.88
CA PHE A 51 5.01 -5.76 -1.09
C PHE A 51 5.74 -4.73 -1.95
N ILE A 52 5.97 -3.54 -1.41
CA ILE A 52 6.46 -2.37 -2.14
C ILE A 52 7.76 -1.90 -1.49
N GLY A 53 8.77 -1.67 -2.33
CA GLY A 53 10.12 -1.30 -1.91
C GLY A 53 10.95 -2.52 -1.54
N ASP A 54 12.05 -2.72 -2.27
CA ASP A 54 12.99 -3.84 -2.10
C ASP A 54 14.44 -3.37 -1.88
N ARG A 55 14.78 -2.16 -2.34
CA ARG A 55 16.16 -1.63 -2.30
C ARG A 55 16.46 -0.68 -1.15
N TYR A 56 15.48 0.12 -0.73
CA TYR A 56 15.66 1.16 0.28
C TYR A 56 14.53 1.10 1.28
N PRO A 57 14.77 1.48 2.55
CA PRO A 57 13.70 1.59 3.51
C PRO A 57 12.61 2.53 3.03
N ILE A 58 11.37 2.06 3.17
CA ILE A 58 10.20 2.79 2.71
C ILE A 58 9.08 2.68 3.75
N GLU A 59 8.44 3.82 4.02
CA GLU A 59 7.34 3.94 4.98
C GLU A 59 6.12 4.55 4.31
N PRO A 60 4.90 4.05 4.58
CA PRO A 60 3.69 4.66 4.05
C PRO A 60 3.39 5.96 4.81
N ALA A 61 2.80 6.93 4.12
CA ALA A 61 2.36 8.20 4.70
C ALA A 61 0.89 8.53 4.41
N ALA A 62 0.36 8.09 3.27
CA ALA A 62 -1.06 8.18 2.96
C ALA A 62 -1.40 7.27 1.77
N VAL A 63 -2.67 6.91 1.63
CA VAL A 63 -3.19 6.23 0.44
C VAL A 63 -4.51 6.85 -0.01
N LYS A 64 -4.65 7.08 -1.31
CA LYS A 64 -5.84 7.67 -1.94
C LYS A 64 -6.14 7.01 -3.29
N GLN A 65 -7.41 6.72 -3.57
CA GLN A 65 -7.89 6.48 -4.93
C GLN A 65 -8.13 7.81 -5.66
N ASP A 66 -7.66 7.91 -6.91
CA ASP A 66 -7.93 9.06 -7.77
C ASP A 66 -9.29 8.96 -8.50
N SER A 67 -9.66 9.99 -9.25
CA SER A 67 -10.93 10.03 -10.00
C SER A 67 -10.99 9.03 -11.16
N GLU A 68 -9.84 8.58 -11.66
CA GLU A 68 -9.73 7.56 -12.69
C GLU A 68 -9.75 6.16 -12.10
N GLY A 69 -9.73 6.06 -10.77
CA GLY A 69 -9.78 4.89 -9.91
C GLY A 69 -8.46 4.13 -9.79
N SER A 70 -7.34 4.73 -10.17
CA SER A 70 -6.01 4.26 -9.80
C SER A 70 -5.73 4.57 -8.32
N VAL A 71 -4.82 3.83 -7.70
CA VAL A 71 -4.45 4.00 -6.29
C VAL A 71 -3.12 4.73 -6.21
N ILE A 72 -3.08 5.80 -5.45
CA ILE A 72 -1.89 6.60 -5.16
C ILE A 72 -1.45 6.33 -3.73
N LEU A 73 -0.22 5.84 -3.58
CA LEU A 73 0.46 5.70 -2.30
C LEU A 73 1.49 6.81 -2.16
N LEU A 74 1.31 7.64 -1.13
CA LEU A 74 2.35 8.54 -0.66
C LEU A 74 3.25 7.77 0.31
N ALA A 75 4.55 7.78 0.04
CA ALA A 75 5.54 7.10 0.85
C ALA A 75 6.77 7.98 1.12
N ARG A 76 7.49 7.66 2.18
CA ARG A 76 8.81 8.19 2.47
C ARG A 76 9.85 7.11 2.17
N ILE A 77 10.78 7.39 1.27
CA ILE A 77 11.90 6.50 0.94
C ILE A 77 13.18 7.07 1.54
N PHE A 78 14.03 6.23 2.10
CA PHE A 78 15.29 6.66 2.72
C PHE A 78 16.50 6.31 1.84
N GLU A 79 17.01 7.29 1.10
CA GLU A 79 18.25 7.13 0.33
C GLU A 79 19.44 6.94 1.27
N SER A 80 20.26 5.93 0.96
CA SER A 80 21.38 5.48 1.82
C SER A 80 20.97 5.26 3.28
N GLY A 81 19.70 4.93 3.53
CA GLY A 81 19.16 4.65 4.86
C GLY A 81 18.96 5.86 5.78
N LYS A 82 19.25 7.09 5.34
CA LYS A 82 19.21 8.27 6.23
C LYS A 82 18.62 9.55 5.64
N TYR A 83 18.54 9.67 4.32
CA TYR A 83 18.02 10.88 3.68
C TYR A 83 16.59 10.65 3.20
N PRO A 84 15.57 11.20 3.89
CA PRO A 84 14.18 10.98 3.50
C PRO A 84 13.84 11.73 2.21
N ARG A 85 13.20 11.03 1.29
CA ARG A 85 12.57 11.54 0.06
C ARG A 85 11.08 11.25 0.11
N ILE A 86 10.30 12.19 -0.39
CA ILE A 86 8.87 11.95 -0.62
C ILE A 86 8.73 11.27 -1.98
N SER A 87 7.98 10.18 -2.02
CA SER A 87 7.68 9.43 -3.23
C SER A 87 6.17 9.25 -3.38
N LEU A 88 5.70 9.41 -4.61
CA LEU A 88 4.34 9.07 -5.01
C LEU A 88 4.40 7.85 -5.91
N ILE A 89 3.72 6.79 -5.51
CA ILE A 89 3.65 5.53 -6.25
C ILE A 89 2.21 5.39 -6.73
N LYS A 90 2.02 5.42 -8.05
CA LYS A 90 0.73 5.16 -8.70
C LYS A 90 0.63 3.68 -9.03
N PHE A 91 -0.50 3.08 -8.67
CA PHE A 91 -0.90 1.75 -9.08
C PHE A 91 -2.13 1.88 -9.99
N ASP A 92 -1.98 1.48 -11.24
CA ASP A 92 -3.10 1.54 -12.17
C ASP A 92 -4.12 0.43 -11.91
N LYS A 93 -5.37 0.67 -12.29
CA LYS A 93 -6.46 -0.31 -12.17
C LYS A 93 -6.07 -1.70 -12.72
N SER A 94 -5.31 -1.73 -13.79
CA SER A 94 -4.86 -2.96 -14.47
C SER A 94 -3.86 -3.78 -13.65
N GLU A 95 -3.21 -3.19 -12.64
CA GLU A 95 -2.29 -3.91 -11.75
C GLU A 95 -3.03 -4.77 -10.70
N PHE A 96 -4.30 -4.48 -10.48
CA PHE A 96 -5.16 -5.15 -9.51
C PHE A 96 -5.87 -6.33 -10.16
N LYS A 97 -5.15 -7.43 -10.38
CA LYS A 97 -5.71 -8.66 -10.97
C LYS A 97 -5.92 -9.71 -9.90
N TRP A 98 -7.18 -10.03 -9.62
CA TRP A 98 -7.63 -11.16 -8.81
C TRP A 98 -8.89 -11.77 -9.41
#